data_AF-A0A6I0JZS8-F1
#
_entry.id   AF-A0A6I0JZS8-F1
#
_cell.length_a   1.000
_cell.length_b   1.000
_cell.length_c   1.000
_cell.angle_alpha   90.00
_cell.angle_beta   90.00
_cell.angle_gamma   90.00
#
_symmetry.space_group_name_H-M   'P 1'
#
loop_
_entity.id
_entity.type
_entity.pdbx_description
1 polymer ?
#
loop_
_entity_poly.entity_id
_entity_poly.type
_entity_poly.pdbx_seq_one_letter_code
_entity_poly.pdbx_strand_id
1 'polypeptide(L)'
;MKACKRKYIEWGVVGIGALALFLFFFRMLPYHLFHREQTQLFLFTAETLAGYLSHPAALACLAGDFLTQFFYYEGGGPAVMAGVLLLWGIVIFRLLFPYIGRWAWLPAVLAVLWETGRQCGLAYPLSGTISLIGIGGVLLLCRSCVRRSWKSGLPVSVLALLLGYWLFGCGNWSSKWYNTPNLGRERLLALDSEMYFGRREKVRKLLAEEEYRSPFATYYYNLLNAQQRQLPDNLMDYYQPAAQGLFLPVAPSSTYLTIYAANEVWFALGDMTMAEHATILGMIFSSRHTGARAVKRLAEINLINGDEAAAMKYLRLLQKTMCYRDWAERRMPGRQTPDIRQWLERKQQQLPATDTLRSAADVQLSLRHLLRDNPGNEMACDYLLCFDLLNKDIGAFARDYQEFAANRIPSRLYAEGLLIYLAGNKSPLDEVKKWNIPPQILDEFGDYTRLYEANGGNGAPLQAKYGKTYWFYFHYATMKGK
;
A
#
# COMPACT_ATOMS: atom_id res chain seq x y z
N MET A 1 20.84 51.31 5.28
CA MET A 1 20.52 50.31 6.33
C MET A 1 19.07 49.77 6.32
N LYS A 2 18.00 50.60 6.18
CA LYS A 2 16.60 50.12 6.21
C LYS A 2 16.21 49.15 5.08
N ALA A 3 16.78 49.28 3.87
CA ALA A 3 16.48 48.37 2.75
C ALA A 3 17.13 46.98 2.90
N CYS A 4 18.28 46.90 3.58
CA CYS A 4 19.00 45.64 3.79
C CYS A 4 18.25 44.75 4.78
N LYS A 5 17.89 45.27 5.98
CA LYS A 5 17.03 44.59 6.97
C LYS A 5 15.70 44.10 6.38
N ARG A 6 15.16 44.80 5.38
CA ARG A 6 13.86 44.50 4.77
C ARG A 6 13.89 43.33 3.79
N LYS A 7 14.96 43.20 2.97
CA LYS A 7 15.16 42.02 2.12
C LYS A 7 15.30 40.75 2.96
N TYR A 8 15.97 40.81 4.11
CA TYR A 8 16.10 39.66 5.02
C TYR A 8 14.74 39.19 5.58
N ILE A 9 13.79 40.10 5.79
CA ILE A 9 12.44 39.74 6.27
C ILE A 9 11.65 39.00 5.17
N GLU A 10 11.70 39.48 3.92
CA GLU A 10 11.02 38.84 2.78
C GLU A 10 11.59 37.44 2.50
N TRP A 11 12.92 37.29 2.50
CA TRP A 11 13.58 35.99 2.39
C TRP A 11 13.32 35.08 3.60
N GLY A 12 13.20 35.65 4.80
CA GLY A 12 12.83 34.92 6.02
C GLY A 12 11.42 34.33 5.93
N VAL A 13 10.44 35.08 5.43
CA VAL A 13 9.06 34.58 5.25
C VAL A 13 9.00 33.45 4.22
N VAL A 14 9.72 33.58 3.10
CA VAL A 14 9.83 32.50 2.10
C VAL A 14 10.48 31.26 2.71
N GLY A 15 11.55 31.43 3.50
CA GLY A 15 12.20 30.32 4.19
C GLY A 15 11.31 29.61 5.21
N ILE A 16 10.53 30.36 5.99
CA ILE A 16 9.54 29.79 6.92
C ILE A 16 8.44 29.05 6.17
N GLY A 17 7.94 29.61 5.07
CA GLY A 17 6.96 28.93 4.21
C GLY A 17 7.50 27.63 3.61
N ALA A 18 8.77 27.64 3.18
CA ALA A 18 9.49 26.45 2.71
C ALA A 18 9.51 25.34 3.76
N LEU A 19 9.92 25.72 4.97
CA LEU A 19 10.03 24.80 6.10
C LEU A 19 8.66 24.26 6.50
N ALA A 20 7.63 25.11 6.51
CA ALA A 20 6.26 24.68 6.82
C ALA A 20 5.72 23.66 5.80
N LEU A 21 5.91 23.91 4.50
CA LEU A 21 5.54 22.96 3.44
C LEU A 21 6.32 21.66 3.54
N PHE A 22 7.63 21.75 3.78
CA PHE A 22 8.48 20.58 3.98
C PHE A 22 7.99 19.74 5.17
N LEU A 23 7.80 20.35 6.33
CA LEU A 23 7.35 19.66 7.54
C LEU A 23 5.94 19.08 7.38
N PHE A 24 5.05 19.75 6.65
CA PHE A 24 3.73 19.23 6.33
C PHE A 24 3.84 17.90 5.57
N PHE A 25 4.56 17.86 4.45
CA PHE A 25 4.70 16.61 3.68
C PHE A 25 5.59 15.58 4.37
N PHE A 26 6.61 16.00 5.11
CA PHE A 26 7.53 15.10 5.81
C PHE A 26 6.89 14.43 7.03
N ARG A 27 6.03 15.14 7.77
CA ARG A 27 5.44 14.64 9.02
C ARG A 27 4.01 14.15 8.87
N MET A 28 3.19 14.83 8.07
CA MET A 28 1.75 14.52 7.94
C MET A 28 1.45 13.58 6.77
N LEU A 29 2.22 13.61 5.68
CA LEU A 29 1.96 12.84 4.45
C LEU A 29 3.21 12.15 3.85
N PRO A 30 4.11 11.51 4.62
CA PRO A 30 5.32 10.89 4.08
C PRO A 30 5.04 9.70 3.14
N TYR A 31 4.12 8.80 3.51
CA TYR A 31 3.77 7.60 2.75
C TYR A 31 2.89 7.92 1.54
N HIS A 32 2.13 9.02 1.56
CA HIS A 32 1.42 9.53 0.40
C HIS A 32 2.36 9.77 -0.80
N LEU A 33 3.46 10.48 -0.57
CA LEU A 33 4.43 10.77 -1.61
C LEU A 33 5.14 9.50 -2.07
N PHE A 34 5.55 8.67 -1.12
CA PHE A 34 6.19 7.40 -1.41
C PHE A 34 5.30 6.48 -2.28
N HIS A 35 4.00 6.39 -1.97
CA HIS A 35 3.05 5.59 -2.76
C HIS A 35 2.86 6.12 -4.19
N ARG A 36 2.93 7.44 -4.39
CA ARG A 36 2.90 8.03 -5.74
C ARG A 36 4.11 7.63 -6.57
N GLU A 37 5.26 7.44 -5.94
CA GLU A 37 6.44 6.89 -6.62
C GLU A 37 6.22 5.43 -7.00
N GLN A 38 5.73 4.61 -6.07
CA GLN A 38 5.49 3.18 -6.28
C GLN A 38 4.50 2.86 -7.41
N THR A 39 3.58 3.79 -7.70
CA THR A 39 2.50 3.64 -8.70
C THR A 39 2.84 4.23 -10.07
N GLN A 40 4.07 4.71 -10.26
CA GLN A 40 4.57 5.13 -11.57
C GLN A 40 5.94 4.52 -11.86
N LEU A 41 6.37 4.63 -13.11
CA LEU A 41 7.69 4.18 -13.54
C LEU A 41 8.24 5.15 -14.59
N PHE A 42 9.38 5.75 -14.28
CA PHE A 42 10.10 6.61 -15.21
C PHE A 42 11.34 5.88 -15.73
N LEU A 43 11.45 5.80 -17.05
CA LEU A 43 12.47 5.03 -17.76
C LEU A 43 13.45 5.96 -18.48
N PHE A 44 14.74 5.70 -18.34
CA PHE A 44 15.81 6.42 -19.05
C PHE A 44 16.10 5.74 -20.40
N THR A 45 15.09 5.60 -21.27
CA THR A 45 15.28 5.11 -22.65
C THR A 45 14.96 6.18 -23.67
N ALA A 46 15.70 6.20 -24.78
CA ALA A 46 15.46 7.15 -25.86
C ALA A 46 14.01 7.10 -26.37
N GLU A 47 13.43 5.89 -26.50
CA GLU A 47 12.05 5.69 -26.94
C GLU A 47 11.03 6.32 -25.98
N THR A 48 11.18 6.10 -24.66
CA THR A 48 10.24 6.64 -23.66
C THR A 48 10.38 8.16 -23.54
N LEU A 49 11.61 8.68 -23.57
CA LEU A 49 11.88 10.11 -23.59
C LEU A 49 11.33 10.79 -24.85
N ALA A 50 11.47 10.17 -26.02
CA ALA A 50 10.88 10.65 -27.27
C ALA A 50 9.35 10.61 -27.24
N GLY A 51 8.76 9.60 -26.58
CA GLY A 51 7.31 9.50 -26.38
C GLY A 51 6.68 10.67 -25.61
N TYR A 52 7.43 11.35 -24.74
CA TYR A 52 6.92 12.58 -24.11
C TYR A 52 6.70 13.70 -25.13
N LEU A 53 7.49 13.77 -26.21
CA LEU A 53 7.38 14.81 -27.24
C LEU A 53 6.17 14.60 -28.17
N SER A 54 5.58 13.40 -28.21
CA SER A 54 4.38 13.14 -29.01
C SER A 54 3.08 13.61 -28.34
N HIS A 55 3.13 14.05 -27.09
CA HIS A 55 1.97 14.49 -26.32
C HIS A 55 2.08 15.97 -25.91
N PRO A 56 0.95 16.69 -25.77
CA PRO A 56 0.98 18.04 -25.22
C PRO A 56 1.48 18.04 -23.77
N ALA A 57 2.03 19.16 -23.32
CA ALA A 57 2.69 19.31 -22.02
C ALA A 57 3.96 18.45 -21.85
N ALA A 58 4.67 18.17 -22.94
CA ALA A 58 5.83 17.28 -22.99
C ALA A 58 6.84 17.54 -21.85
N LEU A 59 7.25 18.80 -21.67
CA LEU A 59 8.23 19.18 -20.66
C LEU A 59 7.67 19.11 -19.24
N ALA A 60 6.40 19.49 -19.04
CA ALA A 60 5.75 19.39 -17.74
C ALA A 60 5.60 17.93 -17.28
N CYS A 61 5.21 17.04 -18.17
CA CYS A 61 5.09 15.60 -17.93
C CYS A 61 6.45 14.97 -17.65
N LEU A 62 7.45 15.22 -18.50
CA LEU A 62 8.80 14.70 -18.32
C LEU A 62 9.42 15.17 -17.00
N ALA A 63 9.36 16.47 -16.70
CA ALA A 63 9.91 17.01 -15.46
C ALA A 63 9.14 16.51 -14.24
N GLY A 64 7.82 16.38 -14.33
CA GLY A 64 6.97 15.89 -13.23
C GLY A 64 7.26 14.45 -12.86
N ASP A 65 7.37 13.59 -13.87
CA ASP A 65 7.63 12.16 -13.67
C ASP A 65 9.07 11.93 -13.19
N PHE A 66 10.04 12.67 -13.76
CA PHE A 66 11.43 12.66 -13.29
C PHE A 66 11.54 13.10 -11.83
N LEU A 67 10.93 14.23 -11.46
CA LEU A 67 10.97 14.74 -10.09
C LEU A 67 10.26 13.82 -9.09
N THR A 68 9.26 13.07 -9.54
CA THR A 68 8.56 12.14 -8.65
C THR A 68 9.45 10.94 -8.26
N GLN A 69 10.50 10.62 -9.02
CA GLN A 69 11.45 9.56 -8.62
C GLN A 69 12.12 9.84 -7.27
N PHE A 70 12.28 11.11 -6.89
CA PHE A 70 12.87 11.48 -5.58
C PHE A 70 11.93 11.22 -4.40
N PHE A 71 10.64 10.95 -4.65
CA PHE A 71 9.68 10.61 -3.60
C PHE A 71 9.96 9.21 -3.00
N TYR A 72 10.84 8.44 -3.64
CA TYR A 72 11.42 7.21 -3.09
C TYR A 72 12.17 7.46 -1.76
N TYR A 73 12.81 8.62 -1.61
CA TYR A 73 13.62 8.95 -0.43
C TYR A 73 12.80 9.68 0.64
N GLU A 74 12.94 9.28 1.91
CA GLU A 74 12.12 9.78 3.04
C GLU A 74 12.09 11.32 3.15
N GLY A 75 13.21 12.01 2.87
CA GLY A 75 13.28 13.48 2.83
C GLY A 75 13.23 14.09 1.42
N GLY A 76 13.46 13.30 0.37
CA GLY A 76 13.56 13.78 -1.02
C GLY A 76 12.22 14.27 -1.55
N GLY A 77 11.15 13.49 -1.33
CA GLY A 77 9.81 13.86 -1.77
C GLY A 77 9.30 15.18 -1.18
N PRO A 78 9.31 15.35 0.16
CA PRO A 78 8.93 16.60 0.81
C PRO A 78 9.77 17.81 0.35
N ALA A 79 11.07 17.63 0.12
CA ALA A 79 11.95 18.70 -0.37
C ALA A 79 11.57 19.14 -1.80
N VAL A 80 11.35 18.18 -2.71
CA VAL A 80 10.89 18.47 -4.08
C VAL A 80 9.53 19.16 -4.06
N MET A 81 8.59 18.66 -3.24
CA MET A 81 7.25 19.22 -3.15
C MET A 81 7.28 20.67 -2.63
N ALA A 82 8.02 20.94 -1.55
CA ALA A 82 8.19 22.29 -1.02
C ALA A 82 8.83 23.22 -2.06
N GLY A 83 9.87 22.77 -2.78
CA GLY A 83 10.52 23.55 -3.82
C GLY A 83 9.59 23.90 -4.99
N VAL A 84 8.83 22.93 -5.50
CA VAL A 84 7.88 23.13 -6.61
C VAL A 84 6.74 24.06 -6.19
N LEU A 85 6.15 23.87 -5.01
CA LEU A 85 5.07 24.73 -4.51
C LEU A 85 5.53 26.17 -4.24
N LEU A 86 6.75 26.35 -3.74
CA LEU A 86 7.33 27.69 -3.60
C LEU A 86 7.57 28.36 -4.94
N LEU A 87 8.09 27.62 -5.92
CA LEU A 87 8.31 28.14 -7.26
C LEU A 87 6.99 28.62 -7.88
N TRP A 88 5.90 27.87 -7.67
CA TRP A 88 4.54 28.29 -8.03
C TRP A 88 4.14 29.60 -7.35
N GLY A 89 4.32 29.72 -6.04
CA GLY A 89 4.07 30.96 -5.30
C GLY A 89 4.88 32.16 -5.82
N ILE A 90 6.16 31.95 -6.16
CA ILE A 90 7.04 32.98 -6.71
C ILE A 90 6.54 33.46 -8.09
N VAL A 91 6.10 32.54 -8.94
CA VAL A 91 5.54 32.87 -10.26
C VAL A 91 4.28 33.74 -10.11
N ILE A 92 3.34 33.34 -9.26
CA ILE A 92 2.13 34.14 -8.99
C ILE A 92 2.48 35.50 -8.40
N PHE A 93 3.38 35.56 -7.43
CA PHE A 93 3.81 36.82 -6.84
C PHE A 93 4.38 37.76 -7.91
N ARG A 94 5.27 37.28 -8.80
CA ARG A 94 5.85 38.12 -9.86
C ARG A 94 4.86 38.55 -10.93
N LEU A 95 3.83 37.74 -11.21
CA LEU A 95 2.76 38.10 -12.13
C LEU A 95 1.88 39.23 -11.56
N LEU A 96 1.57 39.19 -10.26
CA LEU A 96 0.62 40.12 -9.62
C LEU A 96 1.26 41.36 -8.99
N PHE A 97 2.53 41.29 -8.59
CA PHE A 97 3.29 42.40 -8.00
C PHE A 97 3.18 43.74 -8.78
N PRO A 98 3.19 43.76 -10.12
CA PRO A 98 3.09 45.00 -10.89
C PRO A 98 1.74 45.72 -10.77
N TYR A 99 0.67 45.00 -10.42
CA TYR A 99 -0.69 45.52 -10.40
C TYR A 99 -1.13 45.91 -8.99
N ILE A 100 -0.77 45.10 -7.99
CA ILE A 100 -1.25 45.24 -6.60
C ILE A 100 -0.10 45.50 -5.61
N GLY A 101 1.14 45.64 -6.11
CA GLY A 101 2.32 45.90 -5.31
C GLY A 101 2.57 44.80 -4.28
N ARG A 102 2.78 45.21 -3.03
CA ARG A 102 3.08 44.26 -1.94
C ARG A 102 1.94 43.30 -1.66
N TRP A 103 0.68 43.71 -1.83
CA TRP A 103 -0.49 42.87 -1.54
C TRP A 103 -0.55 41.60 -2.40
N ALA A 104 0.28 41.49 -3.45
CA ALA A 104 0.49 40.25 -4.22
C ALA A 104 0.96 39.04 -3.39
N TRP A 105 1.47 39.23 -2.17
CA TRP A 105 1.84 38.10 -1.30
C TRP A 105 0.62 37.29 -0.85
N LEU A 106 -0.54 37.94 -0.61
CA LEU A 106 -1.78 37.26 -0.22
C LEU A 106 -2.27 36.25 -1.28
N PRO A 107 -2.51 36.65 -2.55
CA PRO A 107 -2.93 35.71 -3.57
C PRO A 107 -1.85 34.66 -3.89
N ALA A 108 -0.56 34.99 -3.74
CA ALA A 108 0.51 34.00 -3.88
C ALA A 108 0.42 32.90 -2.81
N VAL A 109 0.21 33.26 -1.54
CA VAL A 109 0.02 32.29 -0.45
C VAL A 109 -1.26 31.46 -0.67
N LEU A 110 -2.36 32.10 -1.06
CA LEU A 110 -3.61 31.38 -1.36
C LEU A 110 -3.45 30.39 -2.52
N ALA A 111 -2.71 30.77 -3.57
CA ALA A 111 -2.42 29.89 -4.69
C ALA A 111 -1.55 28.68 -4.27
N VAL A 112 -0.59 28.88 -3.36
CA VAL A 112 0.22 27.80 -2.80
C VAL A 112 -0.63 26.87 -1.93
N LEU A 113 -1.50 27.40 -1.06
CA LEU A 113 -2.40 26.59 -0.24
C LEU A 113 -3.38 25.78 -1.09
N TRP A 114 -3.95 26.40 -2.12
CA TRP A 114 -4.84 25.72 -3.06
C TRP A 114 -4.13 24.55 -3.75
N GLU A 115 -2.93 24.79 -4.27
CA GLU A 115 -2.15 23.77 -4.97
C GLU A 115 -1.63 22.67 -4.03
N THR A 116 -1.29 23.02 -2.78
CA THR A 116 -0.93 22.06 -1.72
C THR A 116 -2.09 21.09 -1.45
N GLY A 117 -3.32 21.60 -1.36
CA GLY A 117 -4.50 20.77 -1.24
C GLY A 117 -4.69 19.85 -2.43
N ARG A 118 -4.51 20.34 -3.67
CA ARG A 118 -4.56 19.46 -4.85
C ARG A 118 -3.53 18.32 -4.78
N GLN A 119 -2.31 18.63 -4.36
CA GLN A 119 -1.21 17.68 -4.14
C GLN A 119 -1.45 16.65 -3.03
N CYS A 120 -2.46 16.83 -2.17
CA CYS A 120 -2.90 15.79 -1.23
C CYS A 120 -3.71 14.65 -1.92
N GLY A 121 -4.03 14.80 -3.21
CA GLY A 121 -4.68 13.76 -4.02
C GLY A 121 -3.68 12.77 -4.61
N LEU A 122 -3.87 11.46 -4.37
CA LEU A 122 -2.96 10.41 -4.89
C LEU A 122 -2.90 10.39 -6.43
N ALA A 123 -4.01 10.71 -7.08
CA ALA A 123 -4.11 10.74 -8.54
C ALA A 123 -3.63 12.07 -9.15
N TYR A 124 -3.33 13.09 -8.34
CA TYR A 124 -2.89 14.37 -8.87
C TYR A 124 -1.40 14.29 -9.24
N PRO A 125 -1.03 14.47 -10.53
CA PRO A 125 0.37 14.35 -10.93
C PRO A 125 1.14 15.64 -10.63
N LEU A 126 2.43 15.52 -10.34
CA LEU A 126 3.33 16.67 -10.15
C LEU A 126 3.46 17.51 -11.44
N SER A 127 3.28 16.88 -12.61
CA SER A 127 3.26 17.56 -13.91
C SER A 127 2.17 18.64 -13.99
N GLY A 128 1.07 18.52 -13.23
CA GLY A 128 0.04 19.55 -13.13
C GLY A 128 0.58 20.87 -12.57
N THR A 129 1.30 20.82 -11.46
CA THR A 129 1.93 22.01 -10.86
C THR A 129 3.04 22.58 -11.73
N ILE A 130 3.83 21.71 -12.38
CA ILE A 130 4.90 22.15 -13.29
C ILE A 130 4.31 22.83 -14.53
N SER A 131 3.18 22.34 -15.04
CA SER A 131 2.41 22.99 -16.11
C SER A 131 2.00 24.42 -15.69
N LEU A 132 1.45 24.61 -14.49
CA LEU A 132 1.10 25.92 -13.96
C LEU A 132 2.31 26.86 -13.86
N ILE A 133 3.43 26.36 -13.33
CA ILE A 133 4.69 27.10 -13.23
C ILE A 133 5.21 27.49 -14.61
N GLY A 134 5.19 26.56 -15.57
CA GLY A 134 5.67 26.76 -16.93
C GLY A 134 4.85 27.79 -17.69
N ILE A 135 3.52 27.68 -17.64
CA ILE A 135 2.60 28.67 -18.25
C ILE A 135 2.82 30.05 -17.63
N GLY A 136 2.90 30.14 -16.30
CA GLY A 136 3.18 31.41 -15.64
C GLY A 136 4.56 31.99 -15.99
N GLY A 137 5.56 31.13 -16.17
CA GLY A 137 6.89 31.51 -16.68
C GLY A 137 6.85 32.06 -18.11
N VAL A 138 6.10 31.43 -19.01
CA VAL A 138 5.87 31.91 -20.38
C VAL A 138 5.18 33.28 -20.36
N LEU A 139 4.16 33.47 -19.52
CA LEU A 139 3.49 34.77 -19.36
C LEU A 139 4.43 35.87 -18.86
N LEU A 140 5.31 35.56 -17.90
CA LEU A 140 6.35 36.49 -17.43
C LEU A 140 7.35 36.86 -18.54
N LEU A 141 7.70 35.89 -19.40
CA LEU A 141 8.56 36.11 -20.55
C LEU A 141 7.89 37.00 -21.59
N CYS A 142 6.65 36.69 -21.99
CA CYS A 142 5.85 37.50 -22.92
C CYS A 142 5.74 38.95 -22.41
N ARG A 143 5.42 39.14 -21.13
CA ARG A 143 5.35 40.45 -20.49
C ARG A 143 6.69 41.20 -20.58
N SER A 144 7.79 40.51 -20.35
CA SER A 144 9.14 41.11 -20.41
C SER A 144 9.51 41.53 -21.84
N CYS A 145 9.16 40.71 -22.84
CA CYS A 145 9.38 40.99 -24.25
C CYS A 145 8.54 42.20 -24.73
N VAL A 146 7.25 42.24 -24.39
CA VAL A 146 6.34 43.35 -24.74
C VAL A 146 6.77 44.66 -24.07
N ARG A 147 7.23 44.61 -22.81
CA ARG A 147 7.72 45.80 -22.10
C ARG A 147 9.01 46.36 -22.72
N ARG A 148 9.83 45.52 -23.34
CA ARG A 148 11.08 45.95 -23.99
C ARG A 148 10.83 46.62 -25.34
N SER A 149 9.93 46.07 -26.15
CA SER A 149 9.54 46.64 -27.45
C SER A 149 8.21 46.06 -27.88
N TRP A 150 7.20 46.90 -28.09
CA TRP A 150 5.86 46.45 -28.49
C TRP A 150 5.86 45.78 -29.88
N LYS A 151 6.59 46.35 -30.85
CA LYS A 151 6.59 45.90 -32.26
C LYS A 151 7.21 44.51 -32.45
N SER A 152 8.29 44.20 -31.72
CA SER A 152 8.95 42.89 -31.78
C SER A 152 8.47 41.94 -30.68
N GLY A 153 7.97 42.45 -29.56
CA GLY A 153 7.53 41.65 -28.43
C GLY A 153 6.22 40.91 -28.68
N LEU A 154 5.30 41.50 -29.45
CA LEU A 154 4.01 40.88 -29.78
C LEU A 154 4.16 39.60 -30.61
N PRO A 155 4.87 39.56 -31.75
CA PRO A 155 5.05 38.32 -32.52
C PRO A 155 5.83 37.25 -31.74
N VAL A 156 6.85 37.66 -30.97
CA VAL A 156 7.61 36.74 -30.10
C VAL A 156 6.72 36.14 -29.01
N SER A 157 5.79 36.92 -28.45
CA SER A 157 4.86 36.43 -27.42
C SER A 157 3.86 35.43 -27.98
N VAL A 158 3.38 35.61 -29.22
CA VAL A 158 2.50 34.65 -29.89
C VAL A 158 3.22 33.31 -30.09
N LEU A 159 4.45 33.33 -30.59
CA LEU A 159 5.27 32.12 -30.74
C LEU A 159 5.57 31.46 -29.38
N ALA A 160 5.89 32.27 -28.35
CA ALA A 160 6.15 31.77 -27.01
C ALA A 160 4.92 31.14 -26.36
N LEU A 161 3.71 31.65 -26.63
CA LEU A 161 2.46 31.05 -26.15
C LEU A 161 2.14 29.74 -26.87
N LEU A 162 2.36 29.64 -28.19
CA LEU A 162 2.17 28.40 -28.94
C LEU A 162 3.14 27.32 -28.47
N LEU A 163 4.43 27.65 -28.36
CA LEU A 163 5.45 26.75 -27.84
C LEU A 163 5.20 26.42 -26.36
N GLY A 164 4.80 27.41 -25.57
CA GLY A 164 4.47 27.26 -24.16
C GLY A 164 3.28 26.33 -23.94
N TYR A 165 2.25 26.41 -24.78
CA TYR A 165 1.14 25.47 -24.75
C TYR A 165 1.58 24.06 -25.15
N TRP A 166 2.45 23.91 -26.14
CA TRP A 166 2.97 22.57 -26.47
C TRP A 166 3.83 21.97 -25.33
N LEU A 167 4.69 22.78 -24.70
CA LEU A 167 5.58 22.35 -23.61
C LEU A 167 4.88 22.16 -22.26
N PHE A 168 3.85 22.95 -21.96
CA PHE A 168 3.22 23.03 -20.65
C PHE A 168 1.68 22.99 -20.66
N GLY A 169 1.02 23.04 -21.81
CA GLY A 169 -0.37 23.50 -21.96
C GLY A 169 -1.51 22.58 -21.53
N CYS A 170 -1.24 21.36 -21.09
CA CYS A 170 -2.27 20.44 -20.58
C CYS A 170 -1.75 19.66 -19.37
N GLY A 171 -1.59 20.32 -18.22
CA GLY A 171 -1.59 19.61 -16.94
C GLY A 171 -2.87 18.78 -16.82
N ASN A 172 -2.87 17.62 -16.18
CA ASN A 172 -4.07 16.79 -16.07
C ASN A 172 -5.14 17.49 -15.18
N TRP A 173 -5.97 18.37 -15.79
CA TRP A 173 -7.01 19.17 -15.12
C TRP A 173 -8.22 18.33 -14.66
N SER A 174 -8.27 17.03 -15.02
CA SER A 174 -9.35 16.08 -14.67
C SER A 174 -9.39 15.70 -13.18
N SER A 175 -8.44 16.18 -12.38
CA SER A 175 -8.43 15.96 -10.93
C SER A 175 -9.45 16.83 -10.20
N LYS A 176 -9.93 16.37 -9.03
CA LYS A 176 -10.78 17.15 -8.14
C LYS A 176 -10.22 18.56 -7.94
N TRP A 177 -11.11 19.55 -7.88
CA TRP A 177 -10.79 20.96 -7.68
C TRP A 177 -9.90 21.21 -6.45
N TYR A 178 -10.10 20.42 -5.38
CA TYR A 178 -9.31 20.44 -4.16
C TYR A 178 -9.32 19.05 -3.52
N ASN A 179 -8.23 18.66 -2.85
CA ASN A 179 -8.19 17.47 -2.00
C ASN A 179 -7.82 17.87 -0.56
N THR A 180 -8.39 17.18 0.42
CA THR A 180 -8.00 17.35 1.82
C THR A 180 -6.97 16.27 2.21
N PRO A 181 -6.02 16.59 3.12
CA PRO A 181 -5.16 15.57 3.70
C PRO A 181 -6.02 14.54 4.43
N ASN A 182 -5.85 13.26 4.09
CA ASN A 182 -6.58 12.16 4.69
C ASN A 182 -5.61 11.30 5.51
N LEU A 183 -5.56 11.57 6.82
CA LEU A 183 -4.65 10.89 7.75
C LEU A 183 -5.02 9.40 7.94
N GLY A 184 -6.30 9.05 7.82
CA GLY A 184 -6.73 7.64 7.84
C GLY A 184 -6.11 6.85 6.70
N ARG A 185 -6.20 7.38 5.46
CA ARG A 185 -5.55 6.78 4.29
C ARG A 185 -4.02 6.76 4.44
N GLU A 186 -3.44 7.82 5.00
CA GLU A 186 -2.00 7.87 5.26
C GLU A 186 -1.54 6.74 6.19
N ARG A 187 -2.28 6.43 7.26
CA ARG A 187 -1.99 5.29 8.13
C ARG A 187 -2.10 3.95 7.40
N LEU A 188 -3.08 3.79 6.49
CA LEU A 188 -3.17 2.57 5.65
C LEU A 188 -1.95 2.42 4.74
N LEU A 189 -1.52 3.51 4.09
CA LEU A 189 -0.29 3.53 3.28
C LEU A 189 0.95 3.25 4.13
N ALA A 190 0.99 3.76 5.36
CA ALA A 190 2.07 3.50 6.31
C ALA A 190 2.18 2.01 6.64
N LEU A 191 1.06 1.37 7.01
CA LEU A 191 1.02 -0.06 7.32
C LEU A 191 1.49 -0.91 6.14
N ASP A 192 0.93 -0.66 4.95
CA ASP A 192 1.27 -1.39 3.74
C ASP A 192 2.73 -1.19 3.33
N SER A 193 3.22 0.05 3.31
CA SER A 193 4.61 0.37 2.95
C SER A 193 5.61 -0.21 3.94
N GLU A 194 5.38 -0.05 5.24
CA GLU A 194 6.29 -0.54 6.28
C GLU A 194 6.30 -2.08 6.32
N MET A 195 5.17 -2.73 6.04
CA MET A 195 5.11 -4.17 5.86
C MET A 195 5.88 -4.62 4.61
N TYR A 196 5.67 -3.94 3.48
CA TYR A 196 6.35 -4.22 2.21
C TYR A 196 7.88 -4.15 2.33
N PHE A 197 8.40 -3.22 3.13
CA PHE A 197 9.84 -3.11 3.41
C PHE A 197 10.35 -4.00 4.56
N GLY A 198 9.47 -4.78 5.20
CA GLY A 198 9.85 -5.67 6.30
C GLY A 198 10.22 -4.94 7.59
N ARG A 199 9.77 -3.70 7.80
CA ARG A 199 10.04 -2.87 8.99
C ARG A 199 9.07 -3.20 10.14
N ARG A 200 9.16 -4.44 10.63
CA ARG A 200 8.21 -5.08 11.56
C ARG A 200 7.91 -4.26 12.82
N GLU A 201 8.91 -3.66 13.45
CA GLU A 201 8.72 -2.86 14.68
C GLU A 201 7.83 -1.63 14.46
N LYS A 202 7.98 -0.97 13.31
CA LYS A 202 7.14 0.18 12.96
C LYS A 202 5.70 -0.27 12.68
N VAL A 203 5.51 -1.40 12.00
CA VAL A 203 4.17 -1.99 11.78
C VAL A 203 3.50 -2.31 13.12
N ARG A 204 4.22 -2.95 14.06
CA ARG A 204 3.68 -3.26 15.41
C ARG A 204 3.26 -1.99 16.15
N LYS A 205 4.06 -0.93 16.08
CA LYS A 205 3.73 0.38 16.67
C LYS A 205 2.47 0.98 16.05
N LEU A 206 2.34 0.96 14.73
CA LEU A 206 1.17 1.48 14.01
C LEU A 206 -0.11 0.69 14.34
N LEU A 207 0.00 -0.63 14.54
CA LEU A 207 -1.15 -1.49 14.89
C LEU A 207 -1.57 -1.40 16.36
N ALA A 208 -0.68 -0.97 17.26
CA ALA A 208 -0.99 -0.78 18.67
C ALA A 208 -1.88 0.45 18.94
N GLU A 209 -1.99 1.38 17.98
CA GLU A 209 -2.84 2.56 18.10
C GLU A 209 -4.33 2.17 17.95
N GLU A 210 -5.07 2.09 19.07
CA GLU A 210 -6.43 1.53 19.14
C GLU A 210 -7.49 2.27 18.30
N GLU A 211 -7.21 3.48 17.82
CA GLU A 211 -8.15 4.37 17.12
C GLU A 211 -8.70 3.81 15.80
N TYR A 212 -8.07 2.81 15.17
CA TYR A 212 -8.46 2.34 13.83
C TYR A 212 -8.45 0.81 13.67
N ARG A 213 -9.50 0.17 14.17
CA ARG A 213 -9.83 -1.24 13.91
C ARG A 213 -10.57 -1.36 12.56
N SER A 214 -9.83 -1.56 11.47
CA SER A 214 -10.37 -1.77 10.12
C SER A 214 -9.94 -3.14 9.55
N PRO A 215 -10.69 -3.72 8.58
CA PRO A 215 -10.25 -4.96 7.91
C PRO A 215 -8.85 -4.90 7.34
N PHE A 216 -8.44 -3.74 6.81
CA PHE A 216 -7.10 -3.53 6.28
C PHE A 216 -6.02 -3.56 7.37
N ALA A 217 -6.27 -2.96 8.53
CA ALA A 217 -5.34 -3.02 9.65
C ALA A 217 -5.24 -4.45 10.23
N THR A 218 -6.38 -5.13 10.40
CA THR A 218 -6.42 -6.53 10.83
C THR A 218 -5.67 -7.45 9.87
N TYR A 219 -5.81 -7.22 8.56
CA TYR A 219 -5.07 -7.95 7.53
C TYR A 219 -3.55 -7.92 7.76
N TYR A 220 -2.98 -6.73 7.96
CA TYR A 220 -1.55 -6.62 8.24
C TYR A 220 -1.16 -7.13 9.63
N TYR A 221 -2.04 -7.02 10.62
CA TYR A 221 -1.83 -7.64 11.94
C TYR A 221 -1.70 -9.16 11.82
N ASN A 222 -2.65 -9.80 11.14
CA ASN A 222 -2.65 -11.24 10.95
C ASN A 222 -1.45 -11.68 10.10
N LEU A 223 -1.15 -10.97 9.01
CA LEU A 223 0.01 -11.28 8.17
C LEU A 223 1.34 -11.15 8.93
N LEU A 224 1.49 -10.13 9.78
CA LEU A 224 2.68 -9.93 10.60
C LEU A 224 2.87 -11.07 11.61
N ASN A 225 1.80 -11.50 12.30
CA ASN A 225 1.84 -12.61 13.26
C ASN A 225 2.10 -13.94 12.55
N ALA A 226 1.53 -14.15 11.36
CA ALA A 226 1.77 -15.35 10.57
C ALA A 226 3.22 -15.46 10.08
N GLN A 227 3.84 -14.35 9.65
CA GLN A 227 5.27 -14.31 9.34
C GLN A 227 6.18 -14.62 10.55
N GLN A 228 5.65 -14.53 11.77
CA GLN A 228 6.33 -14.84 13.02
C GLN A 228 5.93 -16.20 13.61
N ARG A 229 5.09 -16.99 12.90
CA ARG A 229 4.51 -18.26 13.39
C ARG A 229 3.72 -18.11 14.69
N GLN A 230 2.99 -17.00 14.82
CA GLN A 230 2.20 -16.65 16.00
C GLN A 230 0.76 -16.29 15.64
N LEU A 231 0.31 -16.62 14.41
CA LEU A 231 -1.05 -16.31 13.97
C LEU A 231 -2.11 -16.89 14.92
N PRO A 232 -2.15 -18.21 15.19
CA PRO A 232 -3.21 -18.77 16.03
C PRO A 232 -3.15 -18.27 17.48
N ASP A 233 -1.94 -18.00 18.01
CA ASP A 233 -1.77 -17.56 19.39
C ASP A 233 -2.28 -16.14 19.61
N ASN A 234 -2.06 -15.26 18.63
CA ASN A 234 -2.37 -13.84 18.74
C ASN A 234 -3.65 -13.43 17.98
N LEU A 235 -4.36 -14.37 17.33
CA LEU A 235 -5.51 -14.07 16.47
C LEU A 235 -6.62 -13.32 17.23
N MET A 236 -6.93 -13.77 18.44
CA MET A 236 -8.02 -13.22 19.26
C MET A 236 -7.62 -12.02 20.13
N ASP A 237 -6.35 -11.60 20.07
CA ASP A 237 -5.87 -10.39 20.75
C ASP A 237 -6.19 -9.10 19.99
N TYR A 238 -6.68 -9.21 18.76
CA TYR A 238 -7.02 -8.08 17.90
C TYR A 238 -8.42 -8.22 17.31
N TYR A 239 -8.97 -7.11 16.83
CA TYR A 239 -10.27 -7.11 16.16
C TYR A 239 -10.25 -7.96 14.89
N GLN A 240 -11.18 -8.92 14.77
CA GLN A 240 -11.32 -9.81 13.62
C GLN A 240 -12.63 -9.55 12.85
N PRO A 241 -12.59 -8.98 11.63
CA PRO A 241 -13.75 -8.82 10.76
C PRO A 241 -13.97 -10.07 9.90
N ALA A 242 -14.11 -11.23 10.55
CA ALA A 242 -14.17 -12.53 9.89
C ALA A 242 -12.99 -12.78 8.94
N ALA A 243 -13.18 -13.60 7.90
CA ALA A 243 -12.13 -13.92 6.93
C ALA A 243 -11.57 -12.70 6.18
N GLN A 244 -12.24 -11.55 6.18
CA GLN A 244 -11.70 -10.32 5.56
C GLN A 244 -10.45 -9.81 6.29
N GLY A 245 -10.27 -10.20 7.56
CA GLY A 245 -9.04 -9.96 8.31
C GLY A 245 -7.87 -10.84 7.88
N LEU A 246 -8.09 -11.90 7.09
CA LEU A 246 -7.02 -12.77 6.58
C LEU A 246 -6.78 -12.55 5.09
N PHE A 247 -7.86 -12.42 4.31
CA PHE A 247 -7.81 -12.16 2.87
C PHE A 247 -8.67 -10.95 2.54
N LEU A 248 -8.03 -9.91 2.03
CA LEU A 248 -8.75 -8.73 1.56
C LEU A 248 -9.56 -9.09 0.30
N PRO A 249 -10.87 -8.80 0.28
CA PRO A 249 -11.70 -9.11 -0.89
C PRO A 249 -11.28 -8.22 -2.07
N VAL A 250 -11.17 -8.85 -3.24
CA VAL A 250 -10.96 -8.19 -4.52
C VAL A 250 -12.29 -8.16 -5.25
N ALA A 251 -13.01 -7.04 -5.12
CA ALA A 251 -14.32 -6.80 -5.71
C ALA A 251 -14.30 -5.57 -6.64
N PRO A 252 -15.30 -5.38 -7.53
CA PRO A 252 -15.36 -4.22 -8.43
C PRO A 252 -15.33 -2.86 -7.72
N SER A 253 -15.76 -2.80 -6.46
CA SER A 253 -15.71 -1.60 -5.61
C SER A 253 -14.37 -1.40 -4.88
N SER A 254 -13.44 -2.35 -4.99
CA SER A 254 -12.16 -2.31 -4.30
C SER A 254 -11.23 -1.28 -4.90
N THR A 255 -10.53 -0.56 -4.04
CA THR A 255 -9.49 0.36 -4.49
C THR A 255 -8.25 -0.43 -4.92
N TYR A 256 -7.50 0.08 -5.89
CA TYR A 256 -6.25 -0.54 -6.32
C TYR A 256 -5.24 -0.71 -5.15
N LEU A 257 -5.33 0.10 -4.09
CA LEU A 257 -4.58 -0.06 -2.83
C LEU A 257 -4.88 -1.38 -2.15
N THR A 258 -6.17 -1.69 -1.98
CA THR A 258 -6.65 -2.95 -1.41
C THR A 258 -6.20 -4.14 -2.27
N ILE A 259 -6.21 -3.98 -3.59
CA ILE A 259 -5.79 -5.03 -4.53
C ILE A 259 -4.28 -5.28 -4.42
N TYR A 260 -3.45 -4.23 -4.35
CA TYR A 260 -2.02 -4.39 -4.10
C TYR A 260 -1.72 -5.00 -2.74
N ALA A 261 -2.47 -4.63 -1.70
CA ALA A 261 -2.34 -5.25 -0.39
C ALA A 261 -2.71 -6.74 -0.44
N ALA A 262 -3.81 -7.12 -1.10
CA ALA A 262 -4.28 -8.50 -1.21
C ALA A 262 -3.23 -9.46 -1.82
N ASN A 263 -2.34 -8.97 -2.68
CA ASN A 263 -1.21 -9.75 -3.20
C ASN A 263 -0.26 -10.24 -2.09
N GLU A 264 -0.03 -9.47 -1.03
CA GLU A 264 1.05 -9.71 -0.06
C GLU A 264 0.90 -11.04 0.68
N VAL A 265 -0.33 -11.45 1.00
CA VAL A 265 -0.61 -12.73 1.67
C VAL A 265 -0.35 -13.90 0.73
N TRP A 266 -0.84 -13.87 -0.51
CA TRP A 266 -0.61 -14.95 -1.48
C TRP A 266 0.88 -15.14 -1.77
N PHE A 267 1.60 -14.04 -1.94
CA PHE A 267 3.05 -14.06 -2.10
C PHE A 267 3.77 -14.61 -0.86
N ALA A 268 3.30 -14.25 0.34
CA ALA A 268 3.88 -14.76 1.58
C ALA A 268 3.64 -16.26 1.74
N LEU A 269 2.45 -16.74 1.40
CA LEU A 269 2.03 -18.13 1.51
C LEU A 269 2.72 -19.06 0.50
N GLY A 270 3.08 -18.58 -0.68
CA GLY A 270 3.69 -19.41 -1.74
C GLY A 270 2.80 -19.61 -2.97
N ASP A 271 1.61 -19.01 -2.98
CA ASP A 271 0.69 -19.07 -4.12
C ASP A 271 1.01 -17.95 -5.12
N MET A 272 2.03 -18.20 -5.95
CA MET A 272 2.52 -17.22 -6.91
C MET A 272 1.50 -16.88 -8.00
N THR A 273 0.63 -17.82 -8.37
CA THR A 273 -0.44 -17.60 -9.36
C THR A 273 -1.45 -16.57 -8.85
N MET A 274 -1.89 -16.68 -7.58
CA MET A 274 -2.80 -15.68 -7.00
C MET A 274 -2.11 -14.34 -6.71
N ALA A 275 -0.83 -14.38 -6.32
CA ALA A 275 -0.02 -13.18 -6.18
C ALA A 275 0.10 -12.42 -7.52
N GLU A 276 0.36 -13.14 -8.62
CA GLU A 276 0.47 -12.57 -9.96
C GLU A 276 -0.87 -11.99 -10.42
N HIS A 277 -1.95 -12.74 -10.26
CA HIS A 277 -3.30 -12.29 -10.58
C HIS A 277 -3.65 -10.97 -9.87
N ALA A 278 -3.45 -10.89 -8.54
CA ALA A 278 -3.68 -9.67 -7.78
C ALA A 278 -2.76 -8.52 -8.20
N THR A 279 -1.49 -8.81 -8.51
CA THR A 279 -0.52 -7.81 -8.95
C THR A 279 -0.89 -7.19 -10.30
N ILE A 280 -1.26 -8.02 -11.29
CA ILE A 280 -1.72 -7.56 -12.61
C ILE A 280 -3.01 -6.77 -12.47
N LEU A 281 -3.96 -7.24 -11.66
CA LEU A 281 -5.21 -6.53 -11.44
C LEU A 281 -4.98 -5.15 -10.77
N GLY A 282 -4.10 -5.10 -9.77
CA GLY A 282 -3.70 -3.85 -9.13
C GLY A 282 -3.03 -2.88 -10.11
N MET A 283 -2.21 -3.41 -11.02
CA MET A 283 -1.62 -2.66 -12.13
C MET A 283 -2.72 -2.09 -13.05
N ILE A 284 -3.66 -2.91 -13.52
CA ILE A 284 -4.76 -2.47 -14.41
C ILE A 284 -5.62 -1.37 -13.77
N PHE A 285 -5.95 -1.47 -12.47
CA PHE A 285 -6.77 -0.45 -11.81
C PHE A 285 -6.00 0.76 -11.28
N SER A 286 -4.67 0.72 -11.27
CA SER A 286 -3.85 1.89 -10.93
C SER A 286 -3.93 2.94 -12.03
N SER A 287 -3.82 4.22 -11.69
CA SER A 287 -4.04 5.33 -12.65
C SER A 287 -3.03 5.40 -13.80
N ARG A 288 -1.85 4.78 -13.67
CA ARG A 288 -0.77 4.81 -14.68
C ARG A 288 -0.42 3.44 -15.25
N HIS A 289 -1.00 2.36 -14.72
CA HIS A 289 -0.81 1.00 -15.20
C HIS A 289 0.64 0.47 -15.25
N THR A 290 1.60 1.18 -14.68
CA THR A 290 3.04 0.92 -14.89
C THR A 290 3.84 0.99 -13.59
N GLY A 291 3.18 0.96 -12.43
CA GLY A 291 3.84 1.20 -11.14
C GLY A 291 5.06 0.31 -10.85
N ALA A 292 6.14 0.92 -10.39
CA ALA A 292 7.39 0.22 -10.06
C ALA A 292 7.19 -0.93 -9.07
N ARG A 293 6.28 -0.79 -8.09
CA ARG A 293 5.97 -1.85 -7.12
C ARG A 293 5.43 -3.11 -7.80
N ALA A 294 4.51 -2.94 -8.75
CA ALA A 294 3.91 -4.06 -9.46
C ALA A 294 4.92 -4.75 -10.38
N VAL A 295 5.70 -3.96 -11.14
CA VAL A 295 6.79 -4.49 -11.98
C VAL A 295 7.82 -5.26 -11.16
N LYS A 296 8.18 -4.74 -9.98
CA LYS A 296 9.08 -5.40 -9.03
C LYS A 296 8.50 -6.73 -8.54
N ARG A 297 7.23 -6.76 -8.16
CA ARG A 297 6.54 -7.97 -7.69
C ARG A 297 6.45 -9.03 -8.80
N LEU A 298 6.12 -8.63 -10.03
CA LEU A 298 6.09 -9.54 -11.18
C LEU A 298 7.47 -10.12 -11.49
N ALA A 299 8.54 -9.32 -11.37
CA ALA A 299 9.91 -9.82 -11.50
C ALA A 299 10.22 -10.89 -10.43
N GLU A 300 9.86 -10.63 -9.17
CA GLU A 300 10.05 -11.60 -8.07
C GLU A 300 9.26 -12.89 -8.31
N ILE A 301 7.98 -12.80 -8.67
CA ILE A 301 7.13 -13.96 -8.94
C ILE A 301 7.71 -14.81 -10.07
N ASN A 302 8.10 -14.21 -11.19
CA ASN A 302 8.63 -14.95 -12.32
C ASN A 302 10.00 -15.58 -12.03
N LEU A 303 10.84 -14.93 -11.21
CA LEU A 303 12.07 -15.55 -10.71
C LEU A 303 11.78 -16.75 -9.81
N ILE A 304 10.79 -16.66 -8.93
CA ILE A 304 10.38 -17.77 -8.05
C ILE A 304 9.85 -18.92 -8.90
N ASN A 305 8.97 -18.67 -9.87
CA ASN A 305 8.43 -19.69 -10.77
C ASN A 305 9.49 -20.31 -11.72
N GLY A 306 10.70 -19.74 -11.79
CA GLY A 306 11.77 -20.21 -12.68
C GLY A 306 11.61 -19.75 -14.14
N ASP A 307 10.63 -18.89 -14.45
CA ASP A 307 10.52 -18.26 -15.77
C ASP A 307 11.48 -17.07 -15.87
N GLU A 308 12.75 -17.38 -16.14
CA GLU A 308 13.79 -16.38 -16.31
C GLU A 308 13.48 -15.42 -17.47
N ALA A 309 12.84 -15.89 -18.54
CA ALA A 309 12.55 -15.08 -19.71
C ALA A 309 11.53 -13.98 -19.38
N ALA A 310 10.46 -14.32 -18.67
CA ALA A 310 9.48 -13.35 -18.19
C ALA A 310 10.07 -12.43 -17.11
N ALA A 311 10.82 -12.98 -16.15
CA ALA A 311 11.50 -12.19 -15.12
C ALA A 311 12.42 -11.12 -15.73
N MET A 312 13.20 -11.51 -16.75
CA MET A 312 14.12 -10.62 -17.45
C MET A 312 13.43 -9.44 -18.14
N LYS A 313 12.17 -9.57 -18.58
CA LYS A 313 11.41 -8.44 -19.13
C LYS A 313 11.23 -7.35 -18.08
N TYR A 314 10.76 -7.72 -16.89
CA TYR A 314 10.53 -6.79 -15.79
C TYR A 314 11.84 -6.23 -15.21
N LEU A 315 12.86 -7.08 -15.02
CA LEU A 315 14.16 -6.66 -14.51
C LEU A 315 14.84 -5.66 -15.46
N ARG A 316 14.77 -5.86 -16.77
CA ARG A 316 15.32 -4.90 -17.76
C ARG A 316 14.60 -3.56 -17.74
N LEU A 317 13.29 -3.53 -17.48
CA LEU A 317 12.57 -2.27 -17.28
C LEU A 317 13.07 -1.55 -16.03
N LEU A 318 13.20 -2.26 -14.91
CA LEU A 318 13.69 -1.69 -13.64
C LEU A 318 15.17 -1.25 -13.72
N GLN A 319 16.00 -1.94 -14.50
CA GLN A 319 17.40 -1.56 -14.75
C GLN A 319 17.53 -0.17 -15.40
N LYS A 320 16.52 0.23 -16.18
CA LYS A 320 16.45 1.54 -16.85
C LYS A 320 15.90 2.65 -15.95
N THR A 321 15.76 2.42 -14.65
CA THR A 321 15.29 3.41 -13.66
C THR A 321 16.45 3.93 -12.83
N MET A 322 16.24 5.05 -12.14
CA MET A 322 17.24 5.55 -11.18
C MET A 322 17.27 4.72 -9.89
N CYS A 323 16.10 4.54 -9.24
CA CYS A 323 16.01 4.00 -7.88
C CYS A 323 16.02 2.45 -7.81
N TYR A 324 15.61 1.75 -8.87
CA TYR A 324 15.46 0.28 -8.85
C TYR A 324 16.54 -0.46 -9.63
N ARG A 325 17.47 0.26 -10.27
CA ARG A 325 18.53 -0.34 -11.10
C ARG A 325 19.39 -1.33 -10.32
N ASP A 326 19.96 -0.90 -9.20
CA ASP A 326 20.81 -1.78 -8.39
C ASP A 326 20.04 -2.95 -7.79
N TRP A 327 18.74 -2.76 -7.51
CA TRP A 327 17.87 -3.82 -7.04
C TRP A 327 17.65 -4.89 -8.13
N ALA A 328 17.45 -4.43 -9.38
CA ALA A 328 17.24 -5.30 -10.54
C ALA A 328 18.52 -6.04 -10.91
N GLU A 329 19.66 -5.36 -10.99
CA GLU A 329 20.94 -5.94 -11.39
C GLU A 329 21.38 -7.10 -10.48
N ARG A 330 21.17 -6.95 -9.16
CA ARG A 330 21.47 -7.99 -8.17
C ARG A 330 20.53 -9.20 -8.24
N ARG A 331 19.43 -9.12 -8.99
CA ARG A 331 18.43 -10.20 -9.14
C ARG A 331 18.41 -10.84 -10.53
N MET A 332 19.17 -10.29 -11.48
CA MET A 332 19.33 -10.87 -12.81
C MET A 332 19.91 -12.29 -12.71
N PRO A 333 19.31 -13.28 -13.38
CA PRO A 333 19.89 -14.61 -13.51
C PRO A 333 21.38 -14.58 -13.86
N GLY A 334 22.18 -15.39 -13.18
CA GLY A 334 23.65 -15.41 -13.29
C GLY A 334 24.40 -14.30 -12.52
N ARG A 335 23.71 -13.27 -11.99
CA ARG A 335 24.30 -12.19 -11.17
C ARG A 335 23.75 -12.14 -9.74
N GLN A 336 22.93 -13.13 -9.36
CA GLN A 336 22.26 -13.17 -8.07
C GLN A 336 23.24 -13.33 -6.90
N THR A 337 23.17 -12.42 -5.93
CA THR A 337 23.93 -12.54 -4.69
C THR A 337 23.52 -13.81 -3.91
N PRO A 338 24.40 -14.39 -3.07
CA PRO A 338 24.07 -15.59 -2.28
C PRO A 338 22.76 -15.47 -1.49
N ASP A 339 22.52 -14.33 -0.83
CA ASP A 339 21.30 -14.08 -0.06
C ASP A 339 20.03 -14.15 -0.91
N ILE A 340 20.10 -13.70 -2.17
CA ILE A 340 18.97 -13.70 -3.09
C ILE A 340 18.71 -15.12 -3.57
N ARG A 341 19.77 -15.90 -3.86
CA ARG A 341 19.63 -17.32 -4.23
C ARG A 341 18.99 -18.12 -3.10
N GLN A 342 19.48 -17.96 -1.87
CA GLN A 342 18.90 -18.62 -0.70
C GLN A 342 17.44 -18.18 -0.45
N TRP A 343 17.12 -16.91 -0.70
CA TRP A 343 15.74 -16.44 -0.62
C TRP A 343 14.83 -17.06 -1.69
N LEU A 344 15.31 -17.16 -2.94
CA LEU A 344 14.60 -17.80 -4.04
C LEU A 344 14.37 -19.29 -3.77
N GLU A 345 15.41 -20.02 -3.36
CA GLU A 345 15.34 -21.45 -3.02
C GLU A 345 14.28 -21.70 -1.94
N ARG A 346 14.27 -20.90 -0.87
CA ARG A 346 13.24 -21.00 0.19
C ARG A 346 11.84 -20.73 -0.33
N LYS A 347 11.68 -19.80 -1.28
CA LYS A 347 10.37 -19.47 -1.86
C LYS A 347 9.89 -20.54 -2.84
N GLN A 348 10.81 -21.12 -3.60
CA GLN A 348 10.52 -22.22 -4.53
C GLN A 348 10.06 -23.49 -3.81
N GLN A 349 10.59 -23.77 -2.62
CA GLN A 349 10.12 -24.86 -1.75
C GLN A 349 8.68 -24.70 -1.24
N GLN A 350 8.05 -23.55 -1.46
CA GLN A 350 6.65 -23.28 -1.07
C GLN A 350 5.69 -23.35 -2.26
N LEU A 351 6.19 -23.54 -3.49
CA LEU A 351 5.36 -23.54 -4.69
C LEU A 351 4.53 -24.81 -4.79
N PRO A 352 3.25 -24.73 -5.21
CA PRO A 352 2.51 -25.93 -5.58
C PRO A 352 3.22 -26.65 -6.73
N ALA A 353 3.20 -27.98 -6.69
CA ALA A 353 3.82 -28.85 -7.69
C ALA A 353 2.87 -29.15 -8.86
N THR A 354 1.56 -29.00 -8.64
CA THR A 354 0.51 -29.31 -9.61
C THR A 354 -0.34 -28.09 -9.94
N ASP A 355 -0.88 -28.03 -11.15
CA ASP A 355 -1.82 -26.98 -11.55
C ASP A 355 -3.24 -27.25 -11.05
N THR A 356 -4.00 -26.19 -10.77
CA THR A 356 -5.43 -26.28 -10.41
C THR A 356 -6.30 -25.31 -11.19
N LEU A 357 -7.50 -25.77 -11.56
CA LEU A 357 -8.57 -24.91 -12.07
C LEU A 357 -9.43 -24.46 -10.90
N ARG A 358 -9.35 -23.17 -10.55
CA ARG A 358 -10.09 -22.60 -9.43
C ARG A 358 -10.48 -21.14 -9.67
N SER A 359 -11.56 -20.73 -9.02
CA SER A 359 -11.93 -19.32 -8.95
C SER A 359 -11.00 -18.57 -8.00
N ALA A 360 -10.64 -17.33 -8.33
CA ALA A 360 -9.86 -16.46 -7.45
C ALA A 360 -10.57 -16.19 -6.10
N ALA A 361 -11.88 -16.42 -6.02
CA ALA A 361 -12.64 -16.28 -4.77
C ALA A 361 -12.57 -17.52 -3.86
N ASP A 362 -12.07 -18.66 -4.36
CA ASP A 362 -12.03 -19.91 -3.61
C ASP A 362 -10.72 -20.07 -2.82
N VAL A 363 -10.67 -19.34 -1.71
CA VAL A 363 -9.50 -19.27 -0.82
C VAL A 363 -9.19 -20.65 -0.21
N GLN A 364 -10.21 -21.37 0.28
CA GLN A 364 -10.02 -22.69 0.91
C GLN A 364 -9.44 -23.70 -0.07
N LEU A 365 -9.97 -23.78 -1.30
CA LEU A 365 -9.43 -24.67 -2.31
C LEU A 365 -7.97 -24.33 -2.63
N SER A 366 -7.63 -23.04 -2.67
CA SER A 366 -6.26 -22.59 -2.92
C SER A 366 -5.30 -23.03 -1.83
N LEU A 367 -5.68 -22.85 -0.57
CA LEU A 367 -4.87 -23.24 0.59
C LEU A 367 -4.73 -24.76 0.73
N ARG A 368 -5.82 -25.53 0.53
CA ARG A 368 -5.78 -27.00 0.56
C ARG A 368 -4.86 -27.55 -0.53
N HIS A 369 -4.94 -26.98 -1.73
CA HIS A 369 -4.04 -27.37 -2.83
C HIS A 369 -2.57 -27.09 -2.49
N LEU A 370 -2.29 -25.88 -2.01
CA LEU A 370 -0.94 -25.48 -1.58
C LEU A 370 -0.36 -26.43 -0.52
N LEU A 371 -1.18 -26.86 0.44
CA LEU A 371 -0.78 -27.73 1.55
C LEU A 371 -0.61 -29.20 1.16
N ARG A 372 -1.41 -29.71 0.21
CA ARG A 372 -1.24 -31.07 -0.31
C ARG A 372 0.09 -31.23 -1.03
N ASP A 373 0.47 -30.21 -1.79
CA ASP A 373 1.76 -30.19 -2.48
C ASP A 373 2.91 -29.84 -1.53
N ASN A 374 2.65 -29.01 -0.50
CA ASN A 374 3.65 -28.58 0.49
C ASN A 374 3.17 -28.72 1.95
N PRO A 375 3.14 -29.94 2.52
CA PRO A 375 2.64 -30.16 3.89
C PRO A 375 3.45 -29.45 4.98
N GLY A 376 4.72 -29.13 4.68
CA GLY A 376 5.61 -28.37 5.58
C GLY A 376 5.31 -26.87 5.66
N ASN A 377 4.36 -26.35 4.86
CA ASN A 377 4.01 -24.94 4.85
C ASN A 377 3.11 -24.57 6.05
N GLU A 378 3.73 -24.42 7.23
CA GLU A 378 3.03 -24.09 8.47
C GLU A 378 2.18 -22.82 8.37
N MET A 379 2.66 -21.80 7.66
CA MET A 379 1.95 -20.53 7.50
C MET A 379 0.63 -20.72 6.72
N ALA A 380 0.64 -21.49 5.63
CA ALA A 380 -0.56 -21.81 4.88
C ALA A 380 -1.55 -22.66 5.69
N CYS A 381 -1.04 -23.58 6.50
CA CYS A 381 -1.85 -24.40 7.41
C CYS A 381 -2.57 -23.50 8.42
N ASP A 382 -1.84 -22.59 9.07
CA ASP A 382 -2.43 -21.66 10.02
C ASP A 382 -3.46 -20.74 9.37
N TYR A 383 -3.19 -20.25 8.16
CA TYR A 383 -4.15 -19.45 7.41
C TYR A 383 -5.43 -20.21 7.06
N LEU A 384 -5.34 -21.48 6.67
CA LEU A 384 -6.51 -22.31 6.36
C LEU A 384 -7.37 -22.51 7.61
N LEU A 385 -6.76 -22.97 8.70
CA LEU A 385 -7.45 -23.24 9.95
C LEU A 385 -8.07 -21.98 10.55
N CYS A 386 -7.33 -20.87 10.56
CA CYS A 386 -7.86 -19.59 11.04
C CYS A 386 -8.97 -19.06 10.12
N PHE A 387 -8.89 -19.29 8.81
CA PHE A 387 -9.93 -18.89 7.86
C PHE A 387 -11.26 -19.60 8.14
N ASP A 388 -11.21 -20.91 8.37
CA ASP A 388 -12.40 -21.70 8.71
C ASP A 388 -13.01 -21.26 10.04
N LEU A 389 -12.17 -21.06 11.07
CA LEU A 389 -12.61 -20.56 12.38
C LEU A 389 -13.21 -19.16 12.30
N LEU A 390 -12.59 -18.21 11.60
CA LEU A 390 -13.12 -16.85 11.48
C LEU A 390 -14.46 -16.80 10.72
N ASN A 391 -14.69 -17.75 9.81
CA ASN A 391 -15.99 -17.94 9.14
C ASN A 391 -16.98 -18.79 9.94
N LYS A 392 -16.59 -19.28 11.12
CA LYS A 392 -17.37 -20.19 11.98
C LYS A 392 -17.74 -21.51 11.29
N ASP A 393 -17.00 -21.93 10.27
CA ASP A 393 -17.17 -23.22 9.62
C ASP A 393 -16.37 -24.29 10.40
N ILE A 394 -16.94 -24.68 11.54
CA ILE A 394 -16.33 -25.66 12.45
C ILE A 394 -16.15 -27.03 11.77
N GLY A 395 -17.03 -27.37 10.81
CA GLY A 395 -16.96 -28.62 10.07
C GLY A 395 -15.78 -28.65 9.10
N ALA A 396 -15.56 -27.57 8.35
CA ALA A 396 -14.37 -27.42 7.50
C ALA A 396 -13.09 -27.43 8.36
N PHE A 397 -13.07 -26.62 9.42
CA PHE A 397 -11.94 -26.54 10.34
C PHE A 397 -11.52 -27.92 10.86
N ALA A 398 -12.45 -28.73 11.37
CA ALA A 398 -12.12 -30.04 11.93
C ALA A 398 -11.56 -31.00 10.88
N ARG A 399 -12.10 -30.99 9.65
CA ARG A 399 -11.58 -31.81 8.53
C ARG A 399 -10.18 -31.36 8.13
N ASP A 400 -9.98 -30.06 7.95
CA ASP A 400 -8.69 -29.50 7.54
C ASP A 400 -7.62 -29.64 8.64
N TYR A 401 -8.02 -29.55 9.92
CA TYR A 401 -7.14 -29.87 11.05
C TYR A 401 -6.70 -31.32 11.04
N GLN A 402 -7.63 -32.25 10.81
CA GLN A 402 -7.32 -33.68 10.74
C GLN A 402 -6.41 -34.01 9.55
N GLU A 403 -6.60 -33.36 8.40
CA GLU A 403 -5.79 -33.58 7.19
C GLU A 403 -4.37 -33.01 7.35
N PHE A 404 -4.23 -31.78 7.86
CA PHE A 404 -2.95 -31.04 7.79
C PHE A 404 -2.24 -30.82 9.14
N ALA A 405 -2.92 -31.00 10.27
CA ALA A 405 -2.41 -30.63 11.60
C ALA A 405 -2.58 -31.72 12.69
N ALA A 406 -3.11 -32.91 12.37
CA ALA A 406 -3.38 -33.97 13.35
C ALA A 406 -2.18 -34.38 14.22
N ASN A 407 -0.97 -34.31 13.67
CA ASN A 407 0.26 -34.69 14.38
C ASN A 407 0.81 -33.56 15.29
N ARG A 408 0.16 -32.40 15.34
CA ARG A 408 0.58 -31.25 16.13
C ARG A 408 -0.21 -31.18 17.43
N ILE A 409 0.43 -30.64 18.47
CA ILE A 409 -0.29 -30.21 19.66
C ILE A 409 -1.12 -28.98 19.27
N PRO A 410 -2.45 -28.98 19.44
CA PRO A 410 -3.27 -27.85 19.07
C PRO A 410 -2.87 -26.63 19.91
N SER A 411 -2.73 -25.48 19.23
CA SER A 411 -2.69 -24.19 19.90
C SER A 411 -3.97 -23.97 20.70
N ARG A 412 -3.98 -22.99 21.61
CA ARG A 412 -5.18 -22.66 22.38
C ARG A 412 -6.39 -22.42 21.46
N LEU A 413 -6.21 -21.62 20.42
CA LEU A 413 -7.25 -21.31 19.43
C LEU A 413 -7.83 -22.59 18.78
N TYR A 414 -6.96 -23.50 18.34
CA TYR A 414 -7.39 -24.73 17.68
C TYR A 414 -8.06 -25.69 18.65
N ALA A 415 -7.54 -25.84 19.86
CA ALA A 415 -8.17 -26.62 20.92
C ALA A 415 -9.58 -26.10 21.23
N GLU A 416 -9.75 -24.78 21.35
CA GLU A 416 -11.05 -24.14 21.56
C GLU A 416 -12.04 -24.45 20.42
N GLY A 417 -11.60 -24.41 19.16
CA GLY A 417 -12.43 -24.78 18.00
C GLY A 417 -12.77 -26.27 17.92
N LEU A 418 -11.82 -27.15 18.23
CA LEU A 418 -12.03 -28.60 18.26
C LEU A 418 -13.06 -29.00 19.32
N LEU A 419 -13.06 -28.33 20.47
CA LEU A 419 -14.07 -28.58 21.51
C LEU A 419 -15.48 -28.19 21.07
N ILE A 420 -15.64 -27.12 20.30
CA ILE A 420 -16.94 -26.78 19.70
C ILE A 420 -17.39 -27.88 18.74
N TYR A 421 -16.48 -28.39 17.89
CA TYR A 421 -16.78 -29.49 16.96
C TYR A 421 -17.24 -30.76 17.69
N LEU A 422 -16.48 -31.19 18.70
CA LEU A 422 -16.76 -32.39 19.48
C LEU A 422 -18.06 -32.29 20.27
N ALA A 423 -18.33 -31.12 20.87
CA ALA A 423 -19.58 -30.85 21.57
C ALA A 423 -20.79 -30.88 20.61
N GLY A 424 -20.65 -30.27 19.42
CA GLY A 424 -21.70 -30.28 18.39
C GLY A 424 -22.05 -31.68 17.88
N ASN A 425 -21.06 -32.57 17.77
CA ASN A 425 -21.25 -33.95 17.31
C ASN A 425 -21.60 -34.95 18.41
N LYS A 426 -21.63 -34.52 19.68
CA LYS A 426 -21.83 -35.40 20.85
C LYS A 426 -20.81 -36.56 20.89
N SER A 427 -19.56 -36.27 20.51
CA SER A 427 -18.48 -37.24 20.46
C SER A 427 -18.18 -37.84 21.84
N PRO A 428 -17.99 -39.17 21.96
CA PRO A 428 -17.64 -39.81 23.23
C PRO A 428 -16.26 -39.36 23.74
N LEU A 429 -16.04 -39.43 25.06
CA LEU A 429 -14.79 -39.00 25.73
C LEU A 429 -13.53 -39.66 25.17
N ASP A 430 -13.64 -40.89 24.67
CA ASP A 430 -12.51 -41.61 24.05
C ASP A 430 -12.12 -41.04 22.69
N GLU A 431 -13.05 -40.40 21.98
CA GLU A 431 -12.76 -39.66 20.75
C GLU A 431 -12.05 -38.35 21.09
N VAL A 432 -12.45 -37.65 22.16
CA VAL A 432 -11.81 -36.40 22.63
C VAL A 432 -10.32 -36.60 22.94
N LYS A 433 -9.96 -37.75 23.54
CA LYS A 433 -8.56 -38.09 23.85
C LYS A 433 -7.66 -38.20 22.61
N LYS A 434 -8.23 -38.50 21.42
CA LYS A 434 -7.47 -38.65 20.17
C LYS A 434 -6.98 -37.31 19.60
N TRP A 435 -7.58 -36.20 20.03
CA TRP A 435 -7.29 -34.86 19.50
C TRP A 435 -6.17 -34.12 20.25
N ASN A 436 -5.52 -34.76 21.24
CA ASN A 436 -4.41 -34.20 22.02
C ASN A 436 -4.71 -32.81 22.63
N ILE A 437 -5.96 -32.58 23.04
CA ILE A 437 -6.39 -31.30 23.62
C ILE A 437 -5.81 -31.15 25.04
N PRO A 438 -5.17 -30.01 25.37
CA PRO A 438 -4.65 -29.77 26.72
C PRO A 438 -5.74 -29.85 27.81
N PRO A 439 -5.50 -30.55 28.94
CA PRO A 439 -6.49 -30.69 30.02
C PRO A 439 -7.02 -29.38 30.56
N GLN A 440 -6.16 -28.35 30.67
CA GLN A 440 -6.56 -27.02 31.13
C GLN A 440 -7.68 -26.43 30.27
N ILE A 441 -7.64 -26.62 28.94
CA ILE A 441 -8.63 -26.05 28.03
C ILE A 441 -9.96 -26.81 28.13
N LEU A 442 -9.92 -28.12 28.44
CA LEU A 442 -11.13 -28.91 28.72
C LEU A 442 -11.86 -28.39 29.96
N ASP A 443 -11.12 -28.11 31.02
CA ASP A 443 -11.69 -27.56 32.27
C ASP A 443 -12.28 -26.16 32.03
N GLU A 444 -11.53 -25.29 31.34
CA GLU A 444 -11.99 -23.95 30.97
C GLU A 444 -13.25 -23.98 30.08
N PHE A 445 -13.41 -24.99 29.22
CA PHE A 445 -14.58 -25.17 28.36
C PHE A 445 -15.82 -25.56 29.16
N GLY A 446 -15.65 -26.44 30.16
CA GLY A 446 -16.73 -26.78 31.10
C GLY A 446 -17.19 -25.56 31.91
N ASP A 447 -16.24 -24.76 32.40
CA ASP A 447 -16.53 -23.52 33.10
C ASP A 447 -17.23 -22.49 32.20
N TYR A 448 -16.74 -22.31 30.97
CA TYR A 448 -17.36 -21.41 29.99
C TYR A 448 -18.81 -21.80 29.70
N THR A 449 -19.04 -23.08 29.40
CA THR A 449 -20.38 -23.61 29.09
C THR A 449 -21.34 -23.40 30.26
N ARG A 450 -20.92 -23.71 31.49
CA ARG A 450 -21.73 -23.50 32.71
C ARG A 450 -22.11 -22.04 32.90
N LEU A 451 -21.15 -21.12 32.72
CA LEU A 451 -21.41 -19.68 32.87
C LEU A 451 -22.28 -19.13 31.73
N TYR A 452 -22.11 -19.63 30.51
CA TYR A 452 -22.92 -19.27 29.37
C TYR A 452 -24.39 -19.67 29.58
N GLU A 453 -24.63 -20.92 30.01
CA GLU A 453 -25.97 -21.43 30.32
C GLU A 453 -26.61 -20.71 31.50
N ALA A 454 -25.87 -20.52 32.60
CA ALA A 454 -26.38 -19.84 33.80
C ALA A 454 -26.80 -18.39 33.55
N ASN A 455 -26.17 -17.72 32.58
CA ASN A 455 -26.51 -16.35 32.18
C ASN A 455 -27.48 -16.28 30.99
N GLY A 456 -28.11 -17.39 30.59
CA GLY A 456 -29.06 -17.43 29.47
C GLY A 456 -28.46 -16.99 28.13
N GLY A 457 -27.16 -17.23 27.93
CA GLY A 457 -26.43 -16.80 26.74
C GLY A 457 -25.95 -15.35 26.74
N ASN A 458 -26.18 -14.56 27.80
CA ASN A 458 -25.66 -13.19 27.89
C ASN A 458 -24.13 -13.18 28.05
N GLY A 459 -23.42 -12.55 27.10
CA GLY A 459 -21.95 -12.51 27.08
C GLY A 459 -21.30 -11.48 27.99
N ALA A 460 -22.04 -10.50 28.51
CA ALA A 460 -21.45 -9.42 29.30
C ALA A 460 -20.62 -9.92 30.52
N PRO A 461 -21.08 -10.92 31.30
CA PRO A 461 -20.30 -11.48 32.41
C PRO A 461 -19.08 -12.29 31.95
N LEU A 462 -19.10 -12.83 30.73
CA LEU A 462 -18.03 -13.66 30.19
C LEU A 462 -16.92 -12.82 29.55
N GLN A 463 -17.19 -11.57 29.15
CA GLN A 463 -16.26 -10.70 28.42
C GLN A 463 -14.92 -10.52 29.14
N ALA A 464 -14.91 -10.35 30.46
CA ALA A 464 -13.68 -10.06 31.20
C ALA A 464 -12.71 -11.25 31.24
N LYS A 465 -13.23 -12.48 31.38
CA LYS A 465 -12.43 -13.71 31.48
C LYS A 465 -12.19 -14.36 30.12
N TYR A 466 -13.21 -14.37 29.26
CA TYR A 466 -13.21 -15.12 28.01
C TYR A 466 -13.33 -14.25 26.76
N GLY A 467 -13.35 -12.92 26.88
CA GLY A 467 -13.53 -12.03 25.73
C GLY A 467 -12.48 -12.15 24.62
N LYS A 468 -11.34 -12.78 24.91
CA LYS A 468 -10.24 -13.07 23.98
C LYS A 468 -10.17 -14.54 23.55
N THR A 469 -11.19 -15.35 23.86
CA THR A 469 -11.25 -16.74 23.39
C THR A 469 -12.05 -16.84 22.10
N TYR A 470 -11.76 -17.89 21.33
CA TYR A 470 -12.54 -18.24 20.16
C TYR A 470 -13.98 -18.60 20.52
N TRP A 471 -14.25 -19.18 21.69
CA TRP A 471 -15.62 -19.44 22.15
C TRP A 471 -16.46 -18.15 22.19
N PHE A 472 -15.88 -17.08 22.74
CA PHE A 472 -16.55 -15.80 22.81
C PHE A 472 -16.78 -15.20 21.41
N TYR A 473 -15.76 -15.27 20.54
CA TYR A 473 -15.91 -14.88 19.13
C TYR A 473 -17.02 -15.70 18.43
N PHE A 474 -17.03 -17.02 18.61
CA PHE A 474 -17.97 -17.93 17.98
C PHE A 474 -19.42 -17.63 18.39
N HIS A 475 -19.68 -17.32 19.66
CA HIS A 475 -21.03 -16.98 20.12
C HIS A 475 -21.46 -15.54 19.78
N TYR A 476 -20.57 -14.55 19.92
CA TYR A 476 -20.98 -13.14 19.93
C TYR A 476 -20.57 -12.32 18.70
N ALA A 477 -19.58 -12.77 17.91
CA ALA A 477 -19.20 -12.03 16.71
C ALA A 477 -20.32 -12.10 15.66
N THR A 478 -20.86 -10.95 15.26
CA THR A 478 -21.85 -10.89 14.19
C THR A 478 -21.16 -10.85 12.83
N MET A 479 -21.44 -11.84 11.98
CA MET A 479 -21.07 -11.79 10.56
C MET A 479 -22.01 -10.79 9.89
N LYS A 480 -21.62 -9.52 9.77
CA LYS A 480 -22.38 -8.59 8.91
C LYS A 480 -22.30 -9.15 7.49
N GLY A 481 -23.45 -9.54 6.94
CA GLY A 481 -23.58 -10.10 5.60
C GLY A 481 -22.95 -9.20 4.54
N LYS A 482 -22.43 -9.84 3.49
CA LYS A 482 -21.81 -9.23 2.31
C LYS A 482 -22.64 -8.12 1.68
#